data_AF-A0AB37T7V1-F1
#
_entry.id   AF-A0AB37T7V1-F1
#
_cell.length_a   1.000
_cell.length_b   1.000
_cell.length_c   1.000
_cell.angle_alpha   90.00
_cell.angle_beta   90.00
_cell.angle_gamma   90.00
#
_symmetry.space_group_name_H-M   'P 1'
#
loop_
_entity.id
_entity.type
_entity.pdbx_description
1 polymer ?
#
loop_
_entity_poly.entity_id
_entity_poly.type
_entity_poly.pdbx_seq_one_letter_code
_entity_poly.pdbx_strand_id
1 'polypeptide(L)'
;MLSIAFVPSAALVLVALFIGGFLVQQAIQDRDDAETGAVTMAEASRGIASLQRERSVALQVPGTRSATYTAYADRIDTSLSSLREIARAAPDAEVGYQQTIAVELLTAFEGLDRSDSLAVAGIDDEGRHDYAAAVGAYRSRLDAVAGKMTESSRRTYRDLVASEDWGRFGAVETALSAATPPPVGQDAWRASAGVVGRTLGDLTARQIEHSAQLAIDGGRRVLGGALAAASAISLLAGVVMAIAMQLACRLPIPIIRCPSRLEATPPAWSHLVSDYAEKSTLLAHTSRRTGRADLSG
;
A
#
# COMPACT_ATOMS: atom_id res chain seq x y z
N MET A 1 50.41 4.06 -8.30
CA MET A 1 49.84 4.32 -6.95
C MET A 1 48.48 5.01 -6.97
N LEU A 2 48.10 5.74 -8.04
CA LEU A 2 46.74 6.30 -8.20
C LEU A 2 45.59 5.25 -8.17
N SER A 3 45.83 4.01 -8.61
CA SER A 3 44.79 2.98 -8.70
C SER A 3 44.25 2.47 -7.36
N ILE A 4 44.98 2.60 -6.23
CA ILE A 4 44.54 2.03 -4.94
C ILE A 4 43.50 2.93 -4.25
N ALA A 5 43.55 4.25 -4.42
CA ALA A 5 42.57 5.19 -3.84
C ALA A 5 41.33 5.40 -4.73
N PHE A 6 41.45 5.14 -6.04
CA PHE A 6 40.36 5.33 -7.01
C PHE A 6 39.29 4.25 -6.92
N VAL A 7 39.70 3.00 -6.68
CA VAL A 7 38.79 1.85 -6.57
C VAL A 7 37.76 2.02 -5.44
N PRO A 8 38.13 2.37 -4.19
CA PRO A 8 37.13 2.55 -3.13
C PRO A 8 36.21 3.75 -3.35
N SER A 9 36.72 4.85 -3.92
CA SER A 9 35.88 6.03 -4.21
C SER A 9 34.89 5.77 -5.35
N ALA A 10 35.32 5.07 -6.40
CA ALA A 10 34.43 4.62 -7.47
C ALA A 10 33.37 3.63 -6.95
N ALA A 11 33.75 2.72 -6.05
CA ALA A 11 32.81 1.81 -5.41
C ALA A 11 31.75 2.56 -4.58
N LEU A 12 32.13 3.61 -3.84
CA LEU A 12 31.18 4.44 -3.08
C LEU A 12 30.18 5.16 -3.99
N VAL A 13 30.63 5.71 -5.13
CA VAL A 13 29.73 6.34 -6.11
C VAL A 13 28.76 5.31 -6.69
N LEU A 14 29.23 4.11 -7.03
CA LEU A 14 28.35 3.04 -7.52
C LEU A 14 27.31 2.61 -6.48
N VAL A 15 27.71 2.46 -5.22
CA VAL A 15 26.78 2.16 -4.12
C VAL A 15 25.76 3.29 -3.93
N ALA A 16 26.20 4.55 -3.97
CA ALA A 16 25.34 5.72 -3.89
C ALA A 16 24.30 5.76 -5.01
N LEU A 17 24.72 5.50 -6.26
CA LEU A 17 23.82 5.40 -7.41
C LEU A 17 22.83 4.23 -7.27
N PHE A 18 23.29 3.09 -6.75
CA PHE A 18 22.45 1.92 -6.53
C PHE A 18 21.38 2.20 -5.46
N ILE A 19 21.76 2.78 -4.32
CA ILE A 19 20.83 3.18 -3.26
C ILE A 19 19.85 4.24 -3.77
N GLY A 20 20.33 5.26 -4.48
CA GLY A 20 19.49 6.31 -5.05
C GLY A 20 18.47 5.76 -6.05
N GLY A 21 18.90 4.86 -6.94
CA GLY A 21 18.02 4.17 -7.88
C GLY A 21 16.98 3.31 -7.17
N PHE A 22 17.38 2.57 -6.13
CA PHE A 22 16.46 1.75 -5.34
C PHE A 22 15.38 2.59 -4.65
N LEU A 23 15.75 3.71 -4.02
CA LEU A 23 14.79 4.60 -3.35
C LEU A 23 13.78 5.22 -4.33
N VAL A 24 14.24 5.62 -5.52
CA VAL A 24 13.36 6.15 -6.56
C VAL A 24 12.41 5.07 -7.07
N GLN A 25 12.90 3.85 -7.27
CA GLN A 25 12.08 2.73 -7.72
C GLN A 25 11.00 2.36 -6.70
N GLN A 26 11.35 2.29 -5.42
CA GLN A 26 10.39 2.05 -4.34
C GLN A 26 9.33 3.16 -4.29
N ALA A 27 9.74 4.42 -4.42
CA ALA A 27 8.80 5.54 -4.42
C ALA A 27 7.85 5.56 -5.62
N ILE A 28 8.28 5.05 -6.79
CA ILE A 28 7.40 4.87 -7.95
C ILE A 28 6.35 3.78 -7.66
N GLN A 29 6.78 2.64 -7.11
CA GLN A 29 5.87 1.55 -6.76
C GLN A 29 4.81 2.00 -5.74
N ASP A 30 5.23 2.64 -4.65
CA ASP A 30 4.32 3.14 -3.62
C ASP A 30 3.30 4.16 -4.18
N ARG A 31 3.75 5.02 -5.11
CA ARG A 31 2.88 5.98 -5.78
C ARG A 31 1.87 5.29 -6.69
N ASP A 32 2.31 4.34 -7.51
CA ASP A 32 1.45 3.64 -8.46
C ASP A 32 0.42 2.78 -7.72
N ASP A 33 0.80 2.16 -6.61
CA ASP A 33 -0.10 1.39 -5.74
C ASP A 33 -1.15 2.31 -5.08
N ALA A 34 -0.73 3.49 -4.60
CA ALA A 34 -1.65 4.49 -4.04
C ALA A 34 -2.66 5.02 -5.08
N GLU A 35 -2.18 5.37 -6.28
CA GLU A 35 -3.03 5.84 -7.38
C GLU A 35 -4.02 4.73 -7.84
N THR A 36 -3.52 3.51 -8.02
CA THR A 36 -4.33 2.35 -8.42
C THR A 36 -5.38 2.00 -7.37
N GLY A 37 -5.01 2.01 -6.08
CA GLY A 37 -5.94 1.76 -4.98
C GLY A 37 -7.06 2.80 -4.92
N ALA A 38 -6.73 4.09 -5.11
CA ALA A 38 -7.70 5.17 -5.16
C ALA A 38 -8.71 5.03 -6.31
N VAL A 39 -8.23 4.72 -7.52
CA VAL A 39 -9.08 4.49 -8.71
C VAL A 39 -9.98 3.29 -8.49
N THR A 40 -9.41 2.16 -8.04
CA THR A 40 -10.16 0.91 -7.79
C THR A 40 -11.25 1.13 -6.75
N MET A 41 -10.96 1.88 -5.68
CA MET A 41 -11.97 2.18 -4.66
C MET A 41 -13.11 3.04 -5.19
N ALA A 42 -12.80 4.07 -5.99
CA ALA A 42 -13.81 4.90 -6.63
C ALA A 42 -14.69 4.08 -7.59
N GLU A 43 -14.10 3.22 -8.41
CA GLU A 43 -14.83 2.34 -9.33
C GLU A 43 -15.73 1.35 -8.61
N ALA A 44 -15.20 0.65 -7.60
CA ALA A 44 -15.95 -0.32 -6.81
C ALA A 44 -17.12 0.35 -6.06
N SER A 45 -16.95 1.57 -5.55
CA SER A 45 -18.06 2.32 -4.93
C SER A 45 -19.19 2.65 -5.90
N ARG A 46 -18.86 3.02 -7.15
CA ARG A 46 -19.86 3.23 -8.21
C ARG A 46 -20.55 1.94 -8.61
N GLY A 47 -19.80 0.82 -8.60
CA GLY A 47 -20.35 -0.52 -8.82
C GLY A 47 -21.37 -0.90 -7.74
N ILE A 48 -21.05 -0.66 -6.46
CA ILE A 48 -22.01 -0.87 -5.35
C ILE A 48 -23.27 -0.01 -5.55
N ALA A 49 -23.13 1.26 -5.92
CA ALA A 49 -24.27 2.13 -6.22
C ALA A 49 -25.10 1.68 -7.44
N SER A 50 -24.52 0.93 -8.39
CA SER A 50 -25.30 0.30 -9.47
C SER A 50 -26.08 -0.91 -8.95
N LEU A 51 -25.45 -1.76 -8.14
CA LEU A 51 -26.07 -2.94 -7.53
C LEU A 51 -27.24 -2.55 -6.61
N GLN A 52 -27.09 -1.48 -5.83
CA GLN A 52 -28.17 -0.93 -4.99
C GLN A 52 -29.39 -0.54 -5.83
N ARG A 53 -29.16 0.19 -6.93
CA ARG A 53 -30.24 0.56 -7.87
C ARG A 53 -30.91 -0.66 -8.48
N GLU A 54 -30.13 -1.63 -8.95
CA GLU A 54 -30.67 -2.87 -9.51
C GLU A 54 -31.49 -3.66 -8.48
N ARG A 55 -31.01 -3.78 -7.24
CA ARG A 55 -31.73 -4.39 -6.12
C ARG A 55 -33.07 -3.70 -5.89
N SER A 56 -33.08 -2.37 -5.78
CA SER A 56 -34.30 -1.60 -5.51
C SER A 56 -35.38 -1.79 -6.57
N VAL A 57 -34.99 -1.99 -7.84
CA VAL A 57 -35.90 -2.27 -8.96
C VAL A 57 -36.37 -3.72 -8.89
N ALA A 58 -35.45 -4.67 -8.68
CA ALA A 58 -35.76 -6.09 -8.67
C ALA A 58 -36.72 -6.48 -7.54
N LEU A 59 -36.66 -5.82 -6.39
CA LEU A 59 -37.53 -6.09 -5.23
C LEU A 59 -38.97 -5.60 -5.39
N GLN A 60 -39.24 -4.76 -6.40
CA GLN A 60 -40.61 -4.37 -6.74
C GLN A 60 -41.37 -5.51 -7.44
N VAL A 61 -40.67 -6.54 -7.93
CA VAL A 61 -41.28 -7.71 -8.59
C VAL A 61 -41.81 -8.71 -7.54
N PRO A 62 -43.11 -9.07 -7.57
CA PRO A 62 -43.66 -10.07 -6.65
C PRO A 62 -43.11 -11.49 -6.90
N GLY A 63 -42.87 -12.26 -5.84
CA GLY A 63 -42.64 -13.72 -5.91
C GLY A 63 -41.20 -14.22 -5.87
N THR A 64 -40.18 -13.36 -6.03
CA THR A 64 -38.74 -13.76 -5.97
C THR A 64 -37.91 -12.95 -4.97
N ARG A 65 -38.55 -12.15 -4.11
CA ARG A 65 -37.91 -11.10 -3.31
C ARG A 65 -36.73 -11.59 -2.46
N SER A 66 -36.90 -12.70 -1.74
CA SER A 66 -35.85 -13.20 -0.82
C SER A 66 -34.58 -13.67 -1.56
N ALA A 67 -34.70 -14.57 -2.55
CA ALA A 67 -33.54 -15.07 -3.28
C ALA A 67 -32.82 -13.97 -4.09
N THR A 68 -33.58 -13.07 -4.71
CA THR A 68 -33.02 -11.92 -5.44
C THR A 68 -32.32 -10.95 -4.50
N TYR A 69 -32.92 -10.64 -3.35
CA TYR A 69 -32.31 -9.81 -2.31
C TYR A 69 -30.96 -10.38 -1.85
N THR A 70 -30.91 -11.66 -1.48
CA THR A 70 -29.70 -12.31 -0.98
C THR A 70 -28.58 -12.29 -2.03
N ALA A 71 -28.90 -12.55 -3.30
CA ALA A 71 -27.92 -12.51 -4.38
C ALA A 71 -27.28 -11.11 -4.56
N TYR A 72 -28.06 -10.03 -4.40
CA TYR A 72 -27.50 -8.66 -4.43
C TYR A 72 -26.71 -8.33 -3.17
N ALA A 73 -27.19 -8.76 -2.00
CA ALA A 73 -26.50 -8.56 -0.72
C ALA A 73 -25.10 -9.21 -0.75
N ASP A 74 -24.99 -10.47 -1.19
CA ASP A 74 -23.71 -11.17 -1.27
C ASP A 74 -22.70 -10.49 -2.21
N ARG A 75 -23.17 -9.99 -3.35
CA ARG A 75 -22.33 -9.25 -4.32
C ARG A 75 -21.82 -7.95 -3.71
N ILE A 76 -22.69 -7.17 -3.06
CA ILE A 76 -22.32 -5.92 -2.42
C ILE A 76 -21.34 -6.17 -1.25
N ASP A 77 -21.60 -7.18 -0.42
CA ASP A 77 -20.75 -7.52 0.71
C ASP A 77 -19.36 -8.00 0.25
N THR A 78 -19.28 -8.72 -0.86
CA THR A 78 -18.01 -9.10 -1.52
C THR A 78 -17.26 -7.85 -1.99
N SER A 79 -17.93 -6.91 -2.65
CA SER A 79 -17.31 -5.64 -3.07
C SER A 79 -16.81 -4.83 -1.86
N LEU A 80 -17.60 -4.73 -0.79
CA LEU A 80 -17.19 -4.06 0.45
C LEU A 80 -15.98 -4.74 1.10
N SER A 81 -15.89 -6.07 1.08
CA SER A 81 -14.72 -6.80 1.59
C SER A 81 -13.46 -6.46 0.80
N SER A 82 -13.55 -6.44 -0.54
CA SER A 82 -12.43 -6.03 -1.40
C SER A 82 -11.98 -4.60 -1.11
N LEU A 83 -12.91 -3.68 -0.88
CA LEU A 83 -12.56 -2.31 -0.49
C LEU A 83 -11.82 -2.24 0.86
N ARG A 84 -12.20 -3.07 1.83
CA ARG A 84 -11.48 -3.17 3.11
C ARG A 84 -10.06 -3.71 2.94
N GLU A 85 -9.82 -4.56 1.94
CA GLU A 85 -8.49 -5.06 1.62
C GLU A 85 -7.62 -3.98 0.98
N ILE A 86 -8.18 -3.20 0.04
CA ILE A 86 -7.52 -2.03 -0.54
C ILE A 86 -7.10 -1.04 0.56
N ALA A 87 -8.02 -0.70 1.47
CA ALA A 87 -7.74 0.20 2.58
C ALA A 87 -6.63 -0.33 3.52
N ARG A 88 -6.56 -1.65 3.74
CA ARG A 88 -5.52 -2.30 4.55
C ARG A 88 -4.17 -2.38 3.84
N ALA A 89 -4.16 -2.43 2.52
CA ALA A 89 -2.97 -2.48 1.68
C ALA A 89 -2.43 -1.08 1.32
N ALA A 90 -3.00 -0.01 1.87
CA ALA A 90 -2.54 1.34 1.62
C ALA A 90 -1.06 1.51 2.02
N PRO A 91 -0.23 2.14 1.16
CA PRO A 91 1.21 2.29 1.41
C PRO A 91 1.51 3.30 2.53
N ASP A 92 0.57 4.20 2.82
CA ASP A 92 0.68 5.23 3.84
C ASP A 92 -0.45 5.10 4.87
N ALA A 93 -0.12 5.33 6.14
CA ALA A 93 -1.06 5.15 7.25
C ALA A 93 -2.22 6.15 7.21
N GLU A 94 -1.99 7.39 6.78
CA GLU A 94 -3.05 8.39 6.64
C GLU A 94 -3.99 8.03 5.50
N VAL A 95 -3.45 7.59 4.35
CA VAL A 95 -4.26 7.06 3.23
C VAL A 95 -5.14 5.91 3.71
N GLY A 96 -4.56 4.90 4.36
CA GLY A 96 -5.30 3.73 4.86
C GLY A 96 -6.36 4.10 5.90
N TYR A 97 -6.08 5.07 6.77
CA TYR A 97 -7.04 5.59 7.73
C TYR A 97 -8.24 6.26 7.04
N GLN A 98 -7.99 7.17 6.09
CA GLN A 98 -9.06 7.86 5.36
C GLN A 98 -9.89 6.93 4.48
N GLN A 99 -9.24 5.94 3.84
CA GLN A 99 -9.91 4.89 3.07
C GLN A 99 -10.77 4.00 3.98
N THR A 100 -10.29 3.65 5.17
CA THR A 100 -11.08 2.89 6.15
C THR A 100 -12.35 3.65 6.56
N ILE A 101 -12.25 4.96 6.82
CA ILE A 101 -13.42 5.81 7.10
C ILE A 101 -14.39 5.82 5.92
N ALA A 102 -13.88 5.92 4.69
CA ALA A 102 -14.71 5.89 3.48
C ALA A 102 -15.49 4.58 3.35
N VAL A 103 -14.84 3.45 3.62
CA VAL A 103 -15.46 2.11 3.58
C VAL A 103 -16.48 1.92 4.70
N GLU A 104 -16.22 2.42 5.91
CA GLU A 104 -17.20 2.38 6.99
C GLU A 104 -18.43 3.25 6.67
N LEU A 105 -18.23 4.43 6.10
CA LEU A 105 -19.32 5.29 5.61
C LEU A 105 -20.15 4.60 4.53
N LEU A 106 -19.48 4.02 3.53
CA LEU A 106 -20.15 3.28 2.46
C LEU A 106 -20.90 2.06 2.99
N THR A 107 -20.34 1.33 3.96
CA THR A 107 -21.01 0.19 4.60
C THR A 107 -22.24 0.65 5.38
N ALA A 108 -22.19 1.80 6.05
CA ALA A 108 -23.35 2.38 6.71
C ALA A 108 -24.43 2.81 5.71
N PHE A 109 -24.03 3.46 4.62
CA PHE A 109 -24.94 3.85 3.55
C PHE A 109 -25.61 2.63 2.88
N GLU A 110 -24.87 1.54 2.65
CA GLU A 110 -25.44 0.27 2.19
C GLU A 110 -26.44 -0.32 3.20
N GLY A 111 -26.15 -0.23 4.50
CA GLY A 111 -27.10 -0.67 5.53
C GLY A 111 -28.42 0.10 5.51
N LEU A 112 -28.39 1.40 5.19
CA LEU A 112 -29.58 2.21 4.98
C LEU A 112 -30.31 1.83 3.69
N ASP A 113 -29.61 1.67 2.56
CA ASP A 113 -30.24 1.27 1.30
C ASP A 113 -30.90 -0.12 1.42
N ARG A 114 -30.27 -1.00 2.19
CA ARG A 114 -30.75 -2.33 2.56
C ARG A 114 -32.03 -2.25 3.39
N SER A 115 -32.07 -1.42 4.43
CA SER A 115 -33.29 -1.25 5.23
C SER A 115 -34.43 -0.64 4.41
N ASP A 116 -34.15 0.34 3.55
CA ASP A 116 -35.14 0.95 2.65
C ASP A 116 -35.72 -0.10 1.67
N SER A 117 -34.85 -0.90 1.07
CA SER A 117 -35.22 -1.99 0.16
C SER A 117 -36.15 -3.01 0.84
N LEU A 118 -35.86 -3.41 2.09
CA LEU A 118 -36.70 -4.30 2.86
C LEU A 118 -38.06 -3.67 3.20
N ALA A 119 -38.07 -2.38 3.58
CA ALA A 119 -39.30 -1.69 3.92
C ALA A 119 -40.24 -1.52 2.71
N VAL A 120 -39.68 -1.23 1.52
CA VAL A 120 -40.44 -1.13 0.27
C VAL A 120 -40.95 -2.50 -0.20
N ALA A 121 -40.16 -3.56 0.01
CA ALA A 121 -40.55 -4.93 -0.31
C ALA A 121 -41.70 -5.46 0.55
N GLY A 122 -42.00 -4.80 1.68
CA GLY A 122 -42.96 -5.24 2.69
C GLY A 122 -42.30 -6.17 3.71
N ILE A 123 -42.58 -5.92 4.99
CA ILE A 123 -41.94 -6.58 6.13
C ILE A 123 -42.93 -7.59 6.74
N ASP A 124 -42.62 -8.88 6.64
CA ASP A 124 -43.28 -9.95 7.38
C ASP A 124 -42.66 -10.12 8.79
N ASP A 125 -43.12 -11.11 9.59
CA ASP A 125 -42.62 -11.28 10.96
C ASP A 125 -41.13 -11.62 11.02
N GLU A 126 -40.63 -12.45 10.10
CA GLU A 126 -39.22 -12.83 10.01
C GLU A 126 -38.36 -11.67 9.49
N GLY A 127 -38.77 -11.03 8.40
CA GLY A 127 -38.08 -9.88 7.81
C GLY A 127 -38.06 -8.65 8.72
N ARG A 128 -38.91 -8.59 9.75
CA ARG A 128 -38.88 -7.51 10.75
C ARG A 128 -37.64 -7.54 11.61
N HIS A 129 -37.18 -8.73 12.00
CA HIS A 129 -35.94 -8.86 12.75
C HIS A 129 -34.74 -8.43 11.91
N ASP A 130 -34.71 -8.83 10.63
CA ASP A 130 -33.67 -8.43 9.69
C ASP A 130 -33.67 -6.93 9.42
N TYR A 131 -34.86 -6.35 9.26
CA TYR A 131 -35.03 -4.91 9.11
C TYR A 131 -34.52 -4.15 10.35
N ALA A 132 -34.94 -4.54 11.55
CA ALA A 132 -34.50 -3.91 12.79
C ALA A 132 -32.98 -4.05 13.01
N ALA A 133 -32.41 -5.21 12.66
CA ALA A 133 -30.98 -5.45 12.71
C ALA A 133 -30.22 -4.56 11.72
N ALA A 134 -30.70 -4.41 10.48
CA ALA A 134 -30.12 -3.52 9.49
C ALA A 134 -30.15 -2.06 9.95
N VAL A 135 -31.30 -1.60 10.47
CA VAL A 135 -31.46 -0.23 11.00
C VAL A 135 -30.48 0.04 12.15
N GLY A 136 -30.45 -0.85 13.16
CA GLY A 136 -29.55 -0.71 14.29
C GLY A 136 -28.08 -0.72 13.88
N ALA A 137 -27.70 -1.61 12.96
CA ALA A 137 -26.33 -1.73 12.48
C ALA A 137 -25.84 -0.47 11.76
N TYR A 138 -26.63 0.08 10.82
CA TYR A 138 -26.18 1.26 10.08
C TYR A 138 -26.14 2.50 10.98
N ARG A 139 -27.12 2.69 11.88
CA ARG A 139 -27.16 3.80 12.84
C ARG A 139 -25.93 3.80 13.73
N SER A 140 -25.65 2.66 14.35
CA SER A 140 -24.48 2.47 15.22
C SER A 140 -23.17 2.74 14.47
N ARG A 141 -23.06 2.29 13.22
CA ARG A 141 -21.87 2.55 12.39
C ARG A 141 -21.71 4.04 12.06
N LEU A 142 -22.79 4.75 11.72
CA LEU A 142 -22.74 6.20 11.49
C LEU A 142 -22.25 6.95 12.73
N ASP A 143 -22.75 6.61 13.91
CA ASP A 143 -22.30 7.22 15.16
C ASP A 143 -20.82 6.92 15.47
N ALA A 144 -20.38 5.68 15.22
CA ALA A 144 -19.00 5.28 15.42
C ALA A 144 -18.01 5.97 14.46
N VAL A 145 -18.45 6.34 13.25
CA VAL A 145 -17.61 7.01 12.25
C VAL A 145 -17.72 8.54 12.28
N ALA A 146 -18.80 9.11 12.84
CA ALA A 146 -19.05 10.55 12.89
C ALA A 146 -17.87 11.39 13.44
N GLY A 147 -17.24 10.92 14.52
CA GLY A 147 -16.09 11.59 15.12
C GLY A 147 -14.84 11.59 14.23
N LYS A 148 -14.71 10.61 13.34
CA LYS A 148 -13.52 10.35 12.51
C LYS A 148 -13.57 11.06 11.16
N MET A 149 -14.74 11.52 10.73
CA MET A 149 -14.91 12.25 9.47
C MET A 149 -14.12 13.58 9.46
N THR A 150 -13.88 14.11 8.26
CA THR A 150 -13.38 15.49 8.09
C THR A 150 -14.32 16.49 8.77
N GLU A 151 -13.81 17.67 9.15
CA GLU A 151 -14.63 18.68 9.83
C GLU A 151 -15.83 19.14 9.00
N SER A 152 -15.65 19.26 7.67
CA SER A 152 -16.74 19.58 6.75
C SER A 152 -17.83 18.49 6.74
N SER A 153 -17.43 17.22 6.59
CA SER A 153 -18.35 16.08 6.59
C SER A 153 -19.04 15.90 7.94
N ARG A 154 -18.31 16.08 9.05
CA ARG A 154 -18.85 16.03 10.41
C ARG A 154 -19.92 17.09 10.65
N ARG A 155 -19.72 18.31 10.12
CA ARG A 155 -20.73 19.38 10.20
C ARG A 155 -21.98 19.01 9.43
N THR A 156 -21.85 18.59 8.16
CA THR A 156 -22.99 18.12 7.36
C THR A 156 -23.74 16.96 8.05
N TYR A 157 -23.03 15.99 8.63
CA TYR A 157 -23.67 14.90 9.38
C TYR A 157 -24.43 15.41 10.60
N ARG A 158 -23.85 16.34 11.38
CA ARG A 158 -24.51 16.93 12.55
C ARG A 158 -25.76 17.69 12.16
N ASP A 159 -25.70 18.48 11.09
CA ASP A 159 -26.83 19.24 10.56
C ASP A 159 -27.94 18.29 10.09
N LEU A 160 -27.57 17.17 9.43
CA LEU A 160 -28.50 16.11 9.07
C LEU A 160 -29.18 15.50 10.29
N VAL A 161 -28.42 15.07 11.31
CA VAL A 161 -28.99 14.43 12.51
C VAL A 161 -29.89 15.38 13.30
N ALA A 162 -29.60 16.69 13.27
CA ALA A 162 -30.44 17.71 13.89
C ALA A 162 -31.69 18.09 13.05
N SER A 163 -31.78 17.62 11.81
CA SER A 163 -32.87 17.98 10.90
C SER A 163 -34.18 17.27 11.22
N GLU A 164 -35.29 17.89 10.80
CA GLU A 164 -36.62 17.29 10.92
C GLU A 164 -36.75 16.02 10.05
N ASP A 165 -36.10 16.00 8.87
CA ASP A 165 -36.13 14.84 7.97
C ASP A 165 -35.51 13.59 8.61
N TRP A 166 -34.38 13.74 9.31
CA TRP A 166 -33.77 12.64 10.07
C TRP A 166 -34.68 12.12 11.19
N GLY A 167 -35.32 13.05 11.92
CA GLY A 167 -36.28 12.73 12.97
C GLY A 167 -37.50 11.96 12.43
N ARG A 168 -38.14 12.47 11.37
CA ARG A 168 -39.30 11.82 10.73
C ARG A 168 -38.92 10.45 10.15
N PHE A 169 -37.79 10.36 9.45
CA PHE A 169 -37.30 9.09 8.91
C PHE A 169 -37.10 8.05 10.02
N GLY A 170 -36.41 8.42 11.10
CA GLY A 170 -36.19 7.53 12.24
C GLY A 170 -37.44 7.12 13.00
N ALA A 171 -38.43 8.00 13.09
CA ALA A 171 -39.70 7.67 13.72
C ALA A 171 -40.45 6.58 12.95
N VAL A 172 -40.38 6.60 11.60
CA VAL A 172 -40.94 5.54 10.76
C VAL A 172 -40.16 4.23 10.92
N GLU A 173 -38.82 4.27 10.88
CA GLU A 173 -38.00 3.07 11.07
C GLU A 173 -38.25 2.39 12.43
N THR A 174 -38.42 3.20 13.47
CA THR A 174 -38.79 2.72 14.82
C THR A 174 -40.17 2.08 14.80
N ALA A 175 -41.16 2.72 14.17
CA ALA A 175 -42.52 2.20 14.09
C ALA A 175 -42.58 0.86 13.33
N LEU A 176 -41.88 0.77 12.18
CA LEU A 176 -41.79 -0.44 11.36
C LEU A 176 -41.10 -1.58 12.11
N SER A 177 -40.02 -1.29 12.82
CA SER A 177 -39.33 -2.27 13.67
C SER A 177 -40.21 -2.78 14.81
N ALA A 178 -41.07 -1.92 15.37
CA ALA A 178 -41.99 -2.25 16.45
C ALA A 178 -43.33 -2.85 15.98
N ALA A 179 -43.53 -3.05 14.67
CA ALA A 179 -44.81 -3.47 14.09
C ALA A 179 -45.99 -2.53 14.44
N THR A 180 -45.72 -1.23 14.56
CA THR A 180 -46.72 -0.20 14.87
C THR A 180 -46.99 0.70 13.66
N PRO A 181 -48.17 1.33 13.57
CA PRO A 181 -48.47 2.25 12.48
C PRO A 181 -47.46 3.42 12.43
N PRO A 182 -46.86 3.72 11.26
CA PRO A 182 -45.97 4.87 11.12
C PRO A 182 -46.66 6.19 11.49
N PRO A 183 -45.94 7.11 12.16
CA PRO A 183 -46.52 8.39 12.61
C PRO A 183 -46.78 9.38 11.46
N VAL A 184 -46.25 9.12 10.27
CA VAL A 184 -46.43 9.92 9.07
C VAL A 184 -46.80 9.01 7.90
N GLY A 185 -47.49 9.57 6.90
CA GLY A 185 -47.86 8.85 5.67
C GLY A 185 -46.64 8.48 4.81
N GLN A 186 -46.84 7.53 3.90
CA GLN A 186 -45.78 7.00 3.04
C GLN A 186 -45.07 8.08 2.21
N ASP A 187 -45.80 9.04 1.64
CA ASP A 187 -45.20 10.11 0.82
C ASP A 187 -44.23 10.99 1.64
N ALA A 188 -44.63 11.37 2.85
CA ALA A 188 -43.80 12.17 3.76
C ALA A 188 -42.55 11.40 4.23
N TRP A 189 -42.71 10.10 4.48
CA TRP A 189 -41.59 9.21 4.77
C TRP A 189 -40.62 9.11 3.60
N ARG A 190 -41.10 8.86 2.37
CA ARG A 190 -40.24 8.76 1.17
C ARG A 190 -39.52 10.06 0.86
N ALA A 191 -40.15 11.20 1.08
CA ALA A 191 -39.51 12.51 0.95
C ALA A 191 -38.33 12.66 1.93
N SER A 192 -38.56 12.35 3.22
CA SER A 192 -37.55 12.43 4.27
C SER A 192 -36.40 11.44 4.02
N ALA A 193 -36.73 10.18 3.67
CA ALA A 193 -35.76 9.15 3.31
C ALA A 193 -34.89 9.56 2.11
N GLY A 194 -35.48 10.21 1.10
CA GLY A 194 -34.75 10.74 -0.05
C GLY A 194 -33.78 11.89 0.28
N VAL A 195 -34.09 12.71 1.29
CA VAL A 195 -33.15 13.74 1.78
C VAL A 195 -32.00 13.09 2.55
N VAL A 196 -32.31 12.17 3.49
CA VAL A 196 -31.33 11.46 4.29
C VAL A 196 -30.38 10.63 3.41
N GLY A 197 -30.93 9.83 2.50
CA GLY A 197 -30.16 8.98 1.59
C GLY A 197 -29.23 9.78 0.68
N ARG A 198 -29.70 10.88 0.07
CA ARG A 198 -28.84 11.76 -0.73
C ARG A 198 -27.71 12.38 0.09
N THR A 199 -28.03 12.88 1.29
CA THR A 199 -27.03 13.54 2.14
C THR A 199 -25.94 12.56 2.59
N LEU A 200 -26.30 11.34 2.96
CA LEU A 200 -25.34 10.29 3.34
C LEU A 200 -24.56 9.75 2.12
N GLY A 201 -25.20 9.64 0.96
CA GLY A 201 -24.52 9.32 -0.29
C GLY A 201 -23.47 10.35 -0.67
N ASP A 202 -23.81 11.65 -0.57
CA ASP A 202 -22.89 12.76 -0.83
C ASP A 202 -21.72 12.79 0.16
N LEU A 203 -21.97 12.47 1.43
CA LEU A 203 -20.92 12.33 2.45
C LEU A 203 -19.94 11.21 2.10
N THR A 204 -20.47 10.07 1.68
CA THR A 204 -19.68 8.91 1.26
C THR A 204 -18.83 9.23 0.04
N ALA A 205 -19.43 9.85 -1.00
CA ALA A 205 -18.72 10.27 -2.20
C ALA A 205 -17.59 11.26 -1.90
N ARG A 206 -17.85 12.27 -1.06
CA ARG A 206 -16.84 13.25 -0.62
C ARG A 206 -15.69 12.60 0.15
N GLN A 207 -15.97 11.64 1.02
CA GLN A 207 -14.93 10.94 1.76
C GLN A 207 -14.05 10.08 0.84
N ILE A 208 -14.65 9.39 -0.14
CA ILE A 208 -13.92 8.62 -1.15
C ILE A 208 -13.02 9.55 -1.97
N GLU A 209 -13.57 10.67 -2.45
CA GLU A 209 -12.79 11.67 -3.21
C GLU A 209 -11.63 12.24 -2.38
N HIS A 210 -11.88 12.59 -1.12
CA HIS A 210 -10.84 13.09 -0.22
C HIS A 210 -9.71 12.07 -0.04
N SER A 211 -10.04 10.80 0.21
CA SER A 211 -9.04 9.74 0.36
C SER A 211 -8.25 9.50 -0.94
N ALA A 212 -8.89 9.62 -2.10
CA ALA A 212 -8.24 9.47 -3.39
C ALA A 212 -7.25 10.62 -3.66
N GLN A 213 -7.65 11.86 -3.38
CA GLN A 213 -6.77 13.03 -3.47
C GLN A 213 -5.57 12.90 -2.54
N LEU A 214 -5.80 12.44 -1.31
CA LEU A 214 -4.74 12.24 -0.32
C LEU A 214 -3.73 11.15 -0.75
N ALA A 215 -4.21 10.06 -1.37
CA ALA A 215 -3.36 9.03 -1.96
C ALA A 215 -2.48 9.58 -3.10
N ILE A 216 -3.08 10.35 -4.02
CA ILE A 216 -2.36 10.98 -5.15
C ILE A 216 -1.30 11.97 -4.65
N ASP A 217 -1.66 12.84 -3.71
CA ASP A 217 -0.74 13.84 -3.14
C ASP A 217 0.36 13.19 -2.28
N GLY A 218 0.04 12.11 -1.57
CA GLY A 218 0.99 11.27 -0.85
C GLY A 218 2.05 10.69 -1.80
N GLY A 219 1.61 10.04 -2.87
CA GLY A 219 2.51 9.46 -3.88
C GLY A 219 3.45 10.50 -4.52
N ARG A 220 2.96 11.70 -4.80
CA ARG A 220 3.80 12.82 -5.31
C ARG A 220 4.86 13.25 -4.30
N ARG A 221 4.53 13.34 -3.01
CA ARG A 221 5.47 13.71 -1.95
C ARG A 221 6.55 12.66 -1.75
N VAL A 222 6.17 11.37 -1.73
CA VAL A 222 7.13 10.24 -1.58
C VAL A 222 8.13 10.25 -2.73
N LEU A 223 7.65 10.39 -3.98
CA LEU A 223 8.51 10.49 -5.15
C LEU A 223 9.45 11.71 -5.10
N GLY A 224 8.93 12.89 -4.72
CA GLY A 224 9.74 14.09 -4.55
C GLY A 224 10.83 13.93 -3.49
N GLY A 225 10.50 13.30 -2.35
CA GLY A 225 11.44 12.99 -1.28
C GLY A 225 12.54 12.01 -1.72
N ALA A 226 12.18 10.96 -2.44
CA ALA A 226 13.13 9.98 -2.97
C ALA A 226 14.10 10.60 -3.99
N LEU A 227 13.61 11.45 -4.89
CA LEU A 227 14.44 12.18 -5.84
C LEU A 227 15.40 13.15 -5.14
N ALA A 228 14.93 13.88 -4.12
CA ALA A 228 15.78 14.77 -3.33
C ALA A 228 16.85 13.99 -2.55
N ALA A 229 16.50 12.86 -1.94
CA ALA A 229 17.43 11.98 -1.24
C ALA A 229 18.48 11.37 -2.18
N ALA A 230 18.05 10.82 -3.32
CA ALA A 230 18.93 10.28 -4.35
C ALA A 230 19.91 11.35 -4.87
N SER A 231 19.41 12.58 -5.07
CA SER A 231 20.24 13.73 -5.44
C SER A 231 21.26 14.08 -4.37
N ALA A 232 20.85 14.15 -3.09
CA ALA A 232 21.73 14.47 -1.97
C ALA A 232 22.83 13.40 -1.79
N ILE A 233 22.47 12.12 -1.86
CA ILE A 233 23.41 10.98 -1.78
C ILE A 233 24.41 11.04 -2.94
N SER A 234 23.94 11.31 -4.16
CA SER A 234 24.80 11.42 -5.35
C SER A 234 25.77 12.59 -5.25
N LEU A 235 25.30 13.75 -4.77
CA LEU A 235 26.14 14.93 -4.54
C LEU A 235 27.21 14.66 -3.48
N LEU A 236 26.84 14.04 -2.35
CA LEU A 236 27.78 13.69 -1.29
C LEU A 236 28.88 12.74 -1.81
N ALA A 237 28.49 11.70 -2.54
CA ALA A 237 29.44 10.77 -3.15
C ALA A 237 30.37 11.47 -4.15
N GLY A 238 29.84 12.40 -4.96
CA GLY A 238 30.62 13.22 -5.88
C GLY A 238 31.63 14.13 -5.17
N VAL A 239 31.24 14.76 -4.06
CA VAL A 239 32.12 15.58 -3.23
C VAL A 239 33.24 14.74 -2.61
N VAL A 240 32.93 13.57 -2.05
CA VAL A 240 33.93 12.64 -1.51
C VAL A 240 34.92 12.21 -2.59
N MET A 241 34.43 11.87 -3.78
CA MET A 241 35.26 11.54 -4.93
C MET A 241 36.18 12.72 -5.32
N ALA A 242 35.67 13.94 -5.37
CA ALA A 242 36.46 15.13 -5.69
C ALA A 242 37.56 15.40 -4.65
N ILE A 243 37.25 15.24 -3.36
CA ILE A 243 38.22 15.38 -2.26
C ILE A 243 39.32 14.30 -2.37
N ALA A 244 38.94 13.04 -2.60
CA ALA A 244 39.89 11.95 -2.80
C ALA A 244 40.81 12.22 -4.00
N MET A 245 40.26 12.75 -5.10
CA MET A 245 41.02 13.11 -6.30
C MET A 245 41.97 14.28 -6.04
N GLN A 246 41.53 15.33 -5.32
CA GLN A 246 42.39 16.43 -4.91
C GLN A 246 43.55 15.97 -4.03
N LEU A 247 43.30 15.13 -3.03
CA LEU A 247 44.32 14.54 -2.16
C LEU A 247 45.32 13.69 -2.96
N ALA A 248 44.84 12.86 -3.89
CA ALA A 248 45.69 12.06 -4.76
C ALA A 248 46.59 12.92 -5.66
N CYS A 249 46.07 14.03 -6.20
CA CYS A 249 46.85 14.97 -7.01
C CYS A 249 47.84 15.83 -6.18
N ARG A 250 47.55 16.07 -4.89
CA ARG A 250 48.36 16.90 -3.98
C ARG A 250 49.54 16.15 -3.35
N LEU A 251 49.55 14.81 -3.36
CA LEU A 251 50.65 14.01 -2.83
C LEU A 251 51.86 14.05 -3.80
N PRO A 252 53.00 14.64 -3.42
CA PRO A 252 54.21 14.56 -4.23
C PRO A 252 54.68 13.11 -4.24
N ILE A 253 54.63 12.45 -5.40
CA ILE A 253 55.20 11.11 -5.56
C ILE A 253 56.72 11.28 -5.46
N PRO A 254 57.42 10.75 -4.43
CA PRO A 254 58.86 10.70 -4.49
C PRO A 254 59.22 9.74 -5.63
N ILE A 255 59.82 10.29 -6.69
CA ILE A 255 60.42 9.48 -7.75
C ILE A 255 61.60 8.78 -7.09
N ILE A 256 61.40 7.55 -6.60
CA ILE A 256 62.52 6.69 -6.23
C ILE A 256 63.22 6.38 -7.55
N ARG A 257 64.33 7.08 -7.83
CA ARG A 257 65.27 6.65 -8.86
C ARG A 257 65.75 5.27 -8.43
N CYS A 258 65.34 4.21 -9.13
CA CYS A 258 66.09 2.96 -9.10
C CYS A 258 67.54 3.32 -9.46
N PRO A 259 68.55 3.04 -8.61
CA PRO A 259 69.93 3.18 -9.03
C PRO A 259 70.16 2.21 -10.18
N SER A 260 70.24 2.76 -11.39
CA SER A 260 70.76 2.06 -12.55
C SER A 260 72.22 1.73 -12.28
N ARG A 261 72.57 0.45 -12.44
CA ARG A 261 73.93 -0.08 -12.58
C ARG A 261 74.74 -0.18 -11.28
N LEU A 262 74.52 -1.28 -10.54
CA LEU A 262 75.63 -1.92 -9.83
C LEU A 262 76.50 -2.62 -10.89
N GLU A 263 77.74 -2.18 -11.00
CA GLU A 263 78.78 -2.85 -11.76
C GLU A 263 78.88 -4.32 -11.33
N ALA A 264 78.99 -5.19 -12.33
CA ALA A 264 79.16 -6.62 -12.13
C ALA A 264 80.51 -6.91 -11.47
N THR A 265 80.49 -7.26 -10.19
CA THR A 265 81.50 -8.15 -9.60
C THR A 265 80.84 -9.51 -9.40
N PRO A 266 81.30 -10.59 -10.06
CA PRO A 266 80.71 -11.92 -9.89
C PRO A 266 80.97 -12.42 -8.47
N PRO A 267 79.93 -12.77 -7.69
CA PRO A 267 80.14 -13.35 -6.38
C PRO A 267 80.42 -14.87 -6.53
N ALA A 268 81.40 -15.34 -5.77
CA ALA A 268 81.97 -16.69 -5.78
C ALA A 268 81.02 -17.80 -5.28
N TRP A 269 79.84 -17.94 -5.89
CA TRP A 269 78.81 -18.94 -5.53
C TRP A 269 78.57 -20.00 -6.61
N SER A 270 79.33 -19.98 -7.71
CA SER A 270 79.20 -20.96 -8.80
C SER A 270 79.62 -22.39 -8.40
N HIS A 271 80.26 -22.58 -7.24
CA HIS A 271 80.69 -23.91 -6.78
C HIS A 271 79.67 -24.62 -5.88
N LEU A 272 78.66 -23.91 -5.33
CA LEU A 272 77.67 -24.51 -4.41
C LEU A 272 76.40 -25.01 -5.12
N VAL A 273 76.16 -24.61 -6.36
CA VAL A 273 74.98 -25.08 -7.14
C VAL A 273 75.27 -26.37 -7.91
N SER A 274 76.55 -26.68 -8.18
CA SER A 274 76.94 -27.95 -8.83
C SER A 274 76.73 -29.17 -7.93
N ASP A 275 76.79 -29.00 -6.60
CA ASP A 275 76.75 -30.10 -5.63
C ASP A 275 75.30 -30.51 -5.25
N TYR A 276 74.31 -29.68 -5.59
CA TYR A 276 72.89 -29.98 -5.34
C TYR A 276 72.21 -30.72 -6.51
N ALA A 277 72.72 -30.58 -7.74
CA ALA A 277 72.17 -31.24 -8.92
C ALA A 277 72.58 -32.72 -9.02
N GLU A 278 73.72 -33.11 -8.44
CA GLU A 278 74.22 -34.50 -8.47
C GLU A 278 73.57 -35.40 -7.40
N LYS A 279 73.04 -34.82 -6.30
CA LYS A 279 72.33 -35.57 -5.24
C LYS A 279 70.84 -35.78 -5.51
N SER A 280 70.21 -34.98 -6.37
CA SER A 280 68.76 -35.11 -6.66
C SER A 280 68.41 -36.20 -7.69
N THR A 281 69.36 -36.72 -8.47
CA THR A 281 69.13 -37.81 -9.43
C THR A 281 69.22 -39.21 -8.81
N LEU A 282 69.74 -39.33 -7.58
CA LEU A 282 69.84 -40.61 -6.85
C LEU A 282 68.57 -40.97 -6.04
N LEU A 283 67.60 -40.07 -5.88
CA LEU A 283 66.37 -40.31 -5.10
C LEU A 283 65.10 -40.52 -5.95
N ALA A 284 65.21 -40.56 -7.29
CA ALA A 284 64.06 -40.69 -8.19
C ALA A 284 63.74 -42.14 -8.65
N HIS A 285 64.44 -43.17 -8.14
CA HIS A 285 64.25 -44.56 -8.59
C HIS A 285 63.66 -45.56 -7.57
N THR A 286 63.19 -45.13 -6.40
CA THR A 286 62.68 -46.05 -5.37
C THR A 286 61.33 -45.63 -4.79
N SER A 287 60.31 -45.41 -5.62
CA SER A 287 58.94 -45.24 -5.12
C SER A 287 57.88 -45.61 -6.18
N ARG A 288 57.96 -46.83 -6.72
CA ARG A 288 56.91 -47.40 -7.57
C ARG A 288 56.68 -48.87 -7.24
N ARG A 289 56.08 -49.15 -6.09
CA ARG A 289 55.44 -50.46 -5.82
C ARG A 289 54.51 -50.39 -4.61
N THR A 290 53.37 -51.08 -4.72
CA THR A 290 52.37 -51.42 -3.68
C THR A 290 51.45 -50.27 -3.26
N GLY A 291 50.12 -50.38 -3.18
CA GLY A 291 49.09 -51.42 -3.39
C GLY A 291 47.76 -50.74 -3.04
N ARG A 292 46.76 -50.70 -3.92
CA ARG A 292 45.54 -51.54 -3.94
C ARG A 292 44.80 -51.67 -2.60
N ALA A 293 43.46 -51.54 -2.70
CA ALA A 293 42.38 -51.87 -1.75
C ALA A 293 42.01 -50.75 -0.76
N ASP A 294 40.75 -50.47 -0.43
CA ASP A 294 39.40 -50.84 -0.90
C ASP A 294 38.40 -50.08 0.01
N LEU A 295 37.11 -50.07 -0.36
CA LEU A 295 35.92 -49.88 0.50
C LEU A 295 35.46 -48.47 0.95
N SER A 296 34.43 -48.01 0.23
CA SER A 296 33.07 -47.68 0.71
C SER A 296 32.81 -47.39 2.20
N GLY A 297 32.14 -46.25 2.41
CA GLY A 297 31.19 -45.94 3.49
C GLY A 297 30.22 -44.88 2.98
#